data_AF-A0A351KXQ0-F1
#
_entry.id   AF-A0A351KXQ0-F1
#
_cell.length_a   1.000
_cell.length_b   1.000
_cell.length_c   1.000
_cell.angle_alpha   90.00
_cell.angle_beta   90.00
_cell.angle_gamma   90.00
#
_symmetry.space_group_name_H-M   'P 1'
#
loop_
_entity.id
_entity.type
_entity.pdbx_description
1 polymer ?
#
loop_
_entity_poly.entity_id
_entity_poly.type
_entity_poly.pdbx_seq_one_letter_code
_entity_poly.pdbx_strand_id
1 'polypeptide(L)'
;MPRQTKKNQPIVRFDKVGMVKVGLILKAAREQKGLTLDELSDLTGVGKTRLNDVELGNGNKLMVDTLEAYRRVVLPKNPQSGNVYQCWELLEIAMIFEDPPELEKQESEV
;
A
#
# COMPACT_ATOMS: atom_id res chain seq x y z
N MET A 1 0.62 -35.92 4.42
CA MET A 1 1.51 -34.88 4.97
C MET A 1 0.65 -33.73 5.49
N PRO A 2 0.53 -33.51 6.81
CA PRO A 2 -0.21 -32.35 7.30
C PRO A 2 0.59 -31.07 6.99
N ARG A 3 -0.06 -30.07 6.38
CA ARG A 3 0.50 -28.72 6.23
C ARG A 3 0.74 -28.15 7.63
N GLN A 4 1.99 -27.95 8.01
CA GLN A 4 2.33 -27.17 9.20
C GLN A 4 1.76 -25.76 9.02
N THR A 5 0.71 -25.43 9.75
CA THR A 5 0.20 -24.05 9.82
C THR A 5 1.25 -23.21 10.54
N LYS A 6 1.75 -22.17 9.89
CA LYS A 6 2.75 -21.25 10.46
C LYS A 6 2.08 -20.45 11.58
N LYS A 7 2.06 -21.00 12.79
CA LYS A 7 1.29 -20.52 13.97
C LYS A 7 1.77 -19.18 14.57
N ASN A 8 2.76 -18.51 13.99
CA ASN A 8 3.40 -17.34 14.61
C ASN A 8 3.81 -16.24 13.61
N GLN A 9 3.11 -16.11 12.47
CA GLN A 9 3.39 -15.03 11.53
C GLN A 9 2.55 -13.78 11.88
N PRO A 10 3.14 -12.57 11.81
CA PRO A 10 2.38 -11.34 11.99
C PRO A 10 1.26 -11.27 10.95
N ILE A 11 0.08 -10.81 11.39
CA ILE A 11 -1.04 -10.57 10.50
C ILE A 11 -0.73 -9.26 9.78
N VAL A 12 -0.49 -9.35 8.48
CA VAL A 12 -0.28 -8.17 7.63
C VAL A 12 -1.56 -7.87 6.87
N ARG A 13 -2.14 -6.69 7.08
CA ARG A 13 -3.31 -6.24 6.35
C ARG A 13 -3.19 -4.79 5.92
N PHE A 14 -3.86 -4.45 4.83
CA PHE A 14 -4.02 -3.04 4.44
C PHE A 14 -4.99 -2.37 5.40
N ASP A 15 -4.63 -1.19 5.87
CA ASP A 15 -5.50 -0.34 6.67
C ASP A 15 -5.97 0.86 5.85
N LYS A 16 -7.20 1.33 6.11
CA LYS A 16 -7.81 2.41 5.32
C LYS A 16 -7.04 3.72 5.46
N VAL A 17 -6.47 4.00 6.63
CA VAL A 17 -5.75 5.26 6.90
C VAL A 17 -4.43 5.28 6.13
N GLY A 18 -3.68 4.19 6.16
CA GLY A 18 -2.46 3.98 5.38
C GLY A 18 -2.72 4.09 3.87
N MET A 19 -3.76 3.42 3.38
CA MET A 19 -4.17 3.50 1.97
C MET A 19 -4.47 4.94 1.53
N VAL A 20 -5.20 5.71 2.34
CA VAL A 20 -5.49 7.12 2.06
C VAL A 20 -4.21 7.96 2.07
N LYS A 21 -3.30 7.74 3.04
CA LYS A 21 -2.02 8.46 3.09
C LYS A 21 -1.19 8.23 1.83
N VAL A 22 -1.08 6.98 1.36
CA VAL A 22 -0.37 6.67 0.11
C VAL A 22 -1.04 7.35 -1.08
N GLY A 23 -2.38 7.31 -1.15
CA GLY A 23 -3.13 8.00 -2.20
C GLY A 23 -2.84 9.50 -2.26
N LEU A 24 -2.79 10.17 -1.10
CA LEU A 24 -2.45 11.60 -1.00
C LEU A 24 -1.00 11.90 -1.43
N ILE A 25 -0.04 11.05 -1.05
CA ILE A 25 1.37 11.18 -1.45
C ILE A 25 1.49 11.12 -2.99
N LEU A 26 0.84 10.13 -3.59
CA LEU A 26 0.86 9.91 -5.04
C LEU A 26 0.16 11.05 -5.79
N LYS A 27 -1.02 11.46 -5.32
CA LYS A 27 -1.78 12.58 -5.87
C LYS A 27 -0.97 13.88 -5.86
N ALA A 28 -0.37 14.22 -4.72
CA ALA A 28 0.45 15.41 -4.60
C ALA A 28 1.64 15.39 -5.57
N ALA A 29 2.32 14.25 -5.71
CA ALA A 29 3.41 14.10 -6.67
C ALA A 29 2.96 14.22 -8.13
N ARG A 30 1.79 13.65 -8.48
CA ARG A 30 1.18 13.79 -9.80
C ARG A 30 0.88 15.26 -10.11
N GLU A 31 0.22 15.95 -9.20
CA GLU A 31 -0.19 17.35 -9.36
C GLU A 31 1.02 18.29 -9.44
N GLN A 32 2.09 18.03 -8.67
CA GLN A 32 3.35 18.77 -8.78
C GLN A 32 4.02 18.64 -10.15
N LYS A 33 3.81 17.51 -10.85
CA LYS A 33 4.26 17.32 -12.23
C LYS A 33 3.32 17.93 -13.27
N GLY A 34 2.17 18.46 -12.86
CA GLY A 34 1.16 18.99 -13.78
C GLY A 34 0.44 17.92 -14.59
N LEU A 35 0.48 16.64 -14.15
CA LEU A 35 -0.15 15.53 -14.87
C LEU A 35 -1.62 15.40 -14.48
N THR A 36 -2.48 15.24 -15.47
CA THR A 36 -3.85 14.78 -15.29
C THR A 36 -3.91 13.26 -15.03
N LEU A 37 -5.06 12.77 -14.58
CA LEU A 37 -5.28 11.33 -14.44
C LEU A 37 -5.32 10.60 -15.80
N ASP A 38 -5.75 11.27 -16.87
CA ASP A 38 -5.78 10.70 -18.22
C ASP A 38 -4.35 10.52 -18.75
N GLU A 39 -3.51 11.55 -18.66
CA GLU A 39 -2.10 11.46 -19.05
C GLU A 39 -1.35 10.41 -18.23
N LEU A 40 -1.61 10.33 -16.92
CA LEU A 40 -1.02 9.29 -16.10
C LEU A 40 -1.49 7.89 -16.52
N SER A 41 -2.77 7.73 -16.88
CA SER A 41 -3.32 6.48 -17.41
C SER A 41 -2.57 6.06 -18.68
N ASP A 42 -2.33 6.98 -19.60
CA ASP A 42 -1.60 6.72 -20.84
C ASP A 42 -0.13 6.36 -20.58
N LEU A 43 0.52 7.05 -19.64
CA LEU A 43 1.93 6.80 -19.31
C LEU A 43 2.16 5.48 -18.55
N THR A 44 1.19 5.06 -17.74
CA THR A 44 1.32 3.87 -16.89
C THR A 44 0.69 2.62 -17.50
N GLY A 45 -0.23 2.78 -18.46
CA GLY A 45 -1.10 1.71 -18.95
C GLY A 45 -2.14 1.25 -17.92
N VAL A 46 -2.24 1.92 -16.77
CA VAL A 46 -3.22 1.62 -15.72
C VAL A 46 -4.46 2.45 -15.96
N GLY A 47 -5.63 1.82 -16.04
CA GLY A 47 -6.88 2.54 -16.29
C GLY A 47 -7.15 3.66 -15.29
N LYS A 48 -7.58 4.83 -15.78
CA LYS A 48 -7.91 6.03 -15.01
C LYS A 48 -8.71 5.77 -13.73
N THR A 49 -9.77 4.95 -13.79
CA THR A 49 -10.59 4.63 -12.60
C THR A 49 -9.77 3.98 -11.50
N ARG A 50 -8.85 3.07 -11.88
CA ARG A 50 -7.94 2.40 -10.94
C ARG A 50 -6.96 3.38 -10.32
N LEU A 51 -6.41 4.31 -11.10
CA LEU A 51 -5.54 5.37 -10.59
C LEU A 51 -6.28 6.30 -9.61
N ASN A 52 -7.52 6.68 -9.95
CA ASN A 52 -8.37 7.49 -9.08
C ASN A 52 -8.68 6.76 -7.76
N ASP A 53 -9.00 5.46 -7.81
CA ASP A 53 -9.23 4.66 -6.61
C ASP A 53 -7.99 4.61 -5.72
N VAL A 54 -6.79 4.51 -6.31
CA VAL A 54 -5.52 4.58 -5.55
C VAL A 54 -5.36 5.93 -4.85
N GLU A 55 -5.61 7.05 -5.54
CA GLU A 55 -5.50 8.39 -4.95
C GLU A 55 -6.51 8.63 -3.82
N LEU A 56 -7.69 8.02 -3.91
CA LEU A 56 -8.73 8.09 -2.88
C LEU A 56 -8.52 7.06 -1.74
N GLY A 57 -7.51 6.19 -1.87
CA GLY A 57 -7.31 5.06 -0.96
C GLY A 57 -8.49 4.09 -0.96
N ASN A 58 -9.23 3.99 -2.06
CA ASN A 58 -10.40 3.13 -2.22
C ASN A 58 -9.99 1.68 -2.48
N GLY A 59 -10.79 0.75 -1.96
CA GLY A 59 -10.55 -0.68 -2.03
C GLY A 59 -9.80 -1.25 -0.83
N ASN A 60 -9.68 -2.57 -0.82
CA ASN A 60 -9.13 -3.32 0.31
C ASN A 60 -7.67 -3.76 0.09
N LYS A 61 -7.11 -3.47 -1.10
CA LYS A 61 -5.78 -3.92 -1.51
C LYS A 61 -5.15 -2.95 -2.50
N LEU A 62 -3.86 -2.70 -2.32
CA LEU A 62 -3.02 -1.99 -3.28
C LEU A 62 -2.21 -3.02 -4.09
N MET A 63 -2.39 -3.04 -5.40
CA MET A 63 -1.66 -3.97 -6.27
C MET A 63 -0.26 -3.42 -6.50
N VAL A 64 0.76 -4.25 -6.27
CA VAL A 64 2.17 -3.85 -6.38
C VAL A 64 2.50 -3.30 -7.77
N ASP A 65 2.04 -3.97 -8.83
CA ASP A 65 2.29 -3.53 -10.21
C ASP A 65 1.67 -2.16 -10.50
N THR A 66 0.45 -1.92 -10.02
CA THR A 66 -0.21 -0.62 -10.14
C THR A 66 0.56 0.46 -9.39
N LEU A 67 0.99 0.17 -8.17
CA LEU A 67 1.73 1.11 -7.34
C LEU A 67 3.09 1.44 -7.97
N GLU A 68 3.82 0.44 -8.44
CA GLU A 68 5.14 0.64 -9.05
C GLU A 68 5.04 1.39 -10.37
N ALA A 69 4.04 1.08 -11.21
CA ALA A 69 3.78 1.83 -12.44
C ALA A 69 3.50 3.32 -12.14
N TYR A 70 2.61 3.60 -11.19
CA TYR A 70 2.30 4.97 -10.75
C TYR A 70 3.57 5.67 -10.23
N ARG A 71 4.27 5.05 -9.27
CA ARG A 71 5.45 5.59 -8.59
C ARG A 71 6.56 5.97 -9.57
N ARG A 72 6.83 5.13 -10.58
CA ARG A 72 7.87 5.38 -11.60
C ARG A 72 7.58 6.63 -12.42
N VAL A 73 6.31 6.91 -12.70
CA VAL A 73 5.92 8.09 -13.47
C VAL A 73 5.96 9.35 -12.60
N VAL A 74 5.44 9.30 -11.37
CA VAL A 74 5.28 10.54 -10.56
C VAL A 74 6.46 10.85 -9.65
N LEU A 75 7.31 9.86 -9.34
CA LEU A 75 8.51 10.00 -8.51
C LEU A 75 8.23 10.73 -7.17
N PRO A 76 7.34 10.18 -6.31
CA PRO A 76 6.91 10.87 -5.09
C PRO A 76 8.08 11.01 -4.11
N LYS A 77 8.36 12.22 -3.62
CA LYS A 77 9.47 12.49 -2.70
C LYS A 77 9.06 12.33 -1.25
N ASN A 78 9.90 11.66 -0.47
CA ASN A 78 9.80 11.61 0.98
C ASN A 78 10.27 12.96 1.55
N PRO A 79 9.42 13.66 2.32
CA PRO A 79 9.76 14.98 2.85
C PRO A 79 10.86 14.95 3.91
N GLN A 80 11.12 13.82 4.54
CA GLN A 80 12.15 13.67 5.57
C GLN A 80 13.52 13.40 4.97
N SER A 81 13.60 12.52 3.98
CA SER A 81 14.87 12.12 3.37
C SER A 81 15.20 12.86 2.07
N GLY A 82 14.23 13.50 1.43
CA GLY A 82 14.35 14.12 0.10
C GLY A 82 14.40 13.13 -1.07
N ASN A 83 14.52 11.82 -0.78
CA ASN A 83 14.59 10.77 -1.78
C ASN A 83 13.21 10.40 -2.33
N VAL A 84 13.18 9.78 -3.50
CA VAL A 84 11.94 9.21 -4.05
C VAL A 84 11.56 7.98 -3.22
N TYR A 85 10.32 7.92 -2.74
CA TYR A 85 9.79 6.73 -2.08
C TYR A 85 9.96 5.51 -2.98
N GLN A 86 10.44 4.41 -2.41
CA GLN A 86 10.44 3.09 -3.00
C GLN A 86 9.05 2.46 -2.86
N CYS A 87 8.77 1.46 -3.71
CA CYS A 87 7.48 0.78 -3.67
C CYS A 87 7.17 0.15 -2.31
N TRP A 88 8.19 -0.44 -1.67
CA TRP A 88 8.02 -1.09 -0.37
C TRP A 88 7.73 -0.10 0.76
N GLU A 89 8.32 1.10 0.74
CA GLU A 89 8.02 2.15 1.73
C GLU A 89 6.56 2.60 1.63
N LEU A 90 6.04 2.73 0.40
CA LEU A 90 4.63 3.05 0.18
C LEU A 90 3.71 1.90 0.64
N LEU A 91 4.09 0.64 0.39
CA LEU A 91 3.33 -0.51 0.88
C LEU A 91 3.33 -0.58 2.41
N GLU A 92 4.47 -0.32 3.05
CA GLU A 92 4.60 -0.28 4.50
C GLU A 92 3.70 0.79 5.13
N ILE A 93 3.61 1.98 4.52
CA ILE A 93 2.66 3.02 4.97
C ILE A 93 1.22 2.55 4.86
N ALA A 94 0.88 1.74 3.85
CA ALA A 94 -0.47 1.24 3.63
C ALA A 94 -0.84 0.02 4.48
N MET A 95 0.12 -0.56 5.20
CA MET A 95 -0.03 -1.81 5.92
C MET A 95 0.11 -1.62 7.43
N ILE A 96 -0.61 -2.44 8.17
CA ILE A 96 -0.39 -2.64 9.60
C ILE A 96 0.11 -4.06 9.83
N PHE A 97 1.00 -4.18 10.81
CA PHE A 97 1.54 -5.43 11.31
C PHE A 97 0.94 -5.64 12.69
N GLU A 98 -0.03 -6.54 12.79
CA GLU A 98 -0.63 -6.91 14.07
C GLU A 98 0.05 -8.20 14.54
N ASP A 99 0.45 -8.20 15.82
CA ASP A 99 0.90 -9.42 16.48
C ASP A 99 -0.24 -10.45 16.46
N PRO A 100 0.08 -11.74 16.22
CA PRO A 100 -0.94 -12.77 16.30
C PRO A 100 -1.55 -12.76 17.71
N PRO A 101 -2.87 -12.92 17.84
CA PRO A 101 -3.50 -12.92 19.16
C PRO A 101 -2.87 -14.01 20.04
N GLU A 102 -2.45 -13.64 21.25
CA GLU A 102 -1.97 -14.59 22.25
C GLU A 102 -3.09 -15.60 22.52
N LEU A 103 -2.88 -16.85 22.10
CA LEU A 103 -3.78 -17.92 22.46
C LEU A 103 -3.64 -18.14 23.97
N GLU A 104 -4.64 -17.72 24.74
CA GLU A 104 -4.79 -18.13 26.13
C GLU A 104 -4.64 -19.65 26.18
N LYS A 105 -3.57 -20.12 26.81
CA LYS A 105 -3.40 -21.54 27.09
C LYS A 105 -4.56 -21.92 27.98
N GLN A 106 -5.55 -22.63 27.43
CA GLN A 106 -6.50 -23.35 28.26
C GLN A 106 -5.69 -24.39 29.02
N GLU A 107 -5.28 -24.03 30.24
CA GLU A 107 -4.79 -24.97 31.23
C GLU A 107 -5.90 -26.00 31.40
N SER A 108 -5.71 -27.13 30.74
CA SER A 108 -6.47 -28.34 30.99
C SER A 108 -5.96 -28.85 32.33
N GLU A 109 -6.44 -28.26 33.43
CA GLU A 109 -6.36 -28.90 34.74
C GLU A 109 -7.19 -30.19 34.65
N VAL A 110 -6.49 -31.32 34.64
CA VAL A 110 -7.04 -32.67 34.86
C VAL A 110 -6.56 -33.13 36.23
#